data_AF-A0A258EXY2-F1
#
_entry.id   AF-A0A258EXY2-F1
#
_cell.length_a   1.000
_cell.length_b   1.000
_cell.length_c   1.000
_cell.angle_alpha   90.00
_cell.angle_beta   90.00
_cell.angle_gamma   90.00
#
_symmetry.space_group_name_H-M   'P 1'
#
loop_
_entity.id
_entity.type
_entity.pdbx_description
1 polymer ?
#
loop_
_entity_poly.entity_id
_entity_poly.type
_entity_poly.pdbx_seq_one_letter_code
_entity_poly.pdbx_strand_id
1 'polypeptide(L)'
;MYRRPIDLVRLFADLFQDLPPLTKALYGPGMAVLVSYPVLSVLLGPGQGGQAFVTAFMFGFALQTAFGFEALVRRLLTRFSAVAAVCVALTLVCLPLTVLVLATDPLWCQRLQSAVFIVSGGVFLVDMVKGRVATAASLWPDAEMQSHLPNLTRVMVLFHATFLVLNETLIQATDLSQWLVFWAVLPIVSNMVLRALVRTVINIDNRGEPV
;
A
#
# COMPACT_ATOMS: atom_id res chain seq x y z
N MET A 1 -25.46 -25.36 -1.32
CA MET A 1 -26.48 -24.29 -1.38
C MET A 1 -25.99 -23.19 -2.32
N TYR A 2 -26.68 -22.96 -3.44
CA TYR A 2 -26.34 -21.93 -4.42
C TYR A 2 -26.75 -20.55 -3.86
N ARG A 3 -25.80 -19.76 -3.34
CA ARG A 3 -26.09 -18.39 -2.89
C ARG A 3 -26.41 -17.52 -4.12
N ARG A 4 -27.50 -16.74 -4.07
CA ARG A 4 -27.85 -15.85 -5.17
C ARG A 4 -26.78 -14.75 -5.28
N PRO A 5 -26.41 -14.30 -6.49
CA PRO A 5 -25.36 -13.29 -6.67
C PRO A 5 -25.63 -11.99 -5.90
N ILE A 6 -26.91 -11.65 -5.68
CA ILE A 6 -27.34 -10.50 -4.88
C ILE A 6 -26.94 -10.64 -3.41
N ASP A 7 -26.99 -11.86 -2.85
CA ASP A 7 -26.61 -12.11 -1.46
C ASP A 7 -25.10 -11.94 -1.27
N LEU A 8 -24.29 -12.33 -2.28
CA LEU A 8 -22.84 -12.11 -2.29
C LEU A 8 -22.50 -10.61 -2.37
N VAL A 9 -23.24 -9.84 -3.17
CA VAL A 9 -23.06 -8.37 -3.28
C VAL A 9 -23.45 -7.66 -1.99
N ARG A 10 -24.53 -8.09 -1.31
CA ARG A 10 -24.89 -7.55 0.01
C ARG A 10 -23.83 -7.88 1.06
N LEU A 11 -23.37 -9.13 1.13
CA LEU A 11 -22.29 -9.54 2.03
C LEU A 11 -21.01 -8.72 1.78
N PHE A 12 -20.70 -8.47 0.50
CA PHE A 12 -19.61 -7.59 0.09
C PHE A 12 -19.82 -6.15 0.58
N ALA A 13 -21.01 -5.58 0.47
CA ALA A 13 -21.30 -4.22 0.94
C ALA A 13 -21.22 -4.11 2.47
N ASP A 14 -21.71 -5.11 3.20
CA ASP A 14 -21.70 -5.15 4.67
C ASP A 14 -20.28 -5.23 5.24
N LEU A 15 -19.31 -5.74 4.48
CA LEU A 15 -17.88 -5.71 4.83
C LEU A 15 -17.32 -4.27 4.97
N PHE A 16 -17.99 -3.25 4.42
CA PHE A 16 -17.56 -1.84 4.42
C PHE A 16 -18.40 -0.90 5.29
N GLN A 17 -19.44 -1.38 6.00
CA GLN A 17 -20.34 -0.51 6.77
C GLN A 17 -19.71 0.05 8.07
N ASP A 18 -18.79 -0.71 8.70
CA ASP A 18 -18.15 -0.33 9.97
C ASP A 18 -16.69 0.12 9.75
N LEU A 19 -16.48 1.15 8.93
CA LEU A 19 -15.15 1.71 8.74
C LEU A 19 -14.81 2.65 9.91
N PRO A 20 -13.81 2.33 10.76
CA PRO A 20 -13.35 3.27 11.79
C PRO A 20 -12.77 4.53 11.15
N PRO A 21 -12.69 5.64 11.90
CA PRO A 21 -12.24 6.92 11.38
C PRO A 21 -10.87 6.81 10.69
N LEU A 22 -10.80 7.30 9.45
CA LEU A 22 -9.56 7.34 8.68
C LEU A 22 -8.55 8.25 9.39
N THR A 23 -7.36 7.74 9.67
CA THR A 23 -6.30 8.54 10.29
C THR A 23 -5.75 9.54 9.29
N LYS A 24 -5.32 10.72 9.77
CA LYS A 24 -4.69 11.76 8.93
C LYS A 24 -3.49 11.24 8.14
N ALA A 25 -2.75 10.29 8.71
CA ALA A 25 -1.63 9.62 8.06
C ALA A 25 -2.04 8.87 6.77
N LEU A 26 -3.29 8.41 6.67
CA LEU A 26 -3.77 7.63 5.53
C LEU A 26 -4.10 8.50 4.32
N TYR A 27 -4.77 9.64 4.52
CA TYR A 27 -5.23 10.50 3.42
C TYR A 27 -4.39 11.77 3.23
N GLY A 28 -3.59 12.15 4.24
CA GLY A 28 -2.76 13.36 4.21
C GLY A 28 -1.81 13.44 3.01
N PRO A 29 -1.03 12.39 2.70
CA PRO A 29 -0.17 12.37 1.52
C PRO A 29 -0.95 12.57 0.21
N GLY A 30 -2.08 11.89 0.07
CA GLY A 30 -2.95 12.02 -1.11
C GLY A 30 -3.50 13.43 -1.27
N MET A 31 -4.01 14.03 -0.19
CA MET A 31 -4.48 15.42 -0.20
C MET A 31 -3.38 16.41 -0.59
N ALA A 32 -2.17 16.21 -0.06
CA ALA A 32 -1.04 17.05 -0.40
C ALA A 32 -0.72 16.98 -1.91
N VAL A 33 -0.80 15.80 -2.52
CA VAL A 33 -0.62 15.63 -3.97
C VAL A 33 -1.74 16.28 -4.76
N LEU A 34 -3.00 16.05 -4.38
CA LEU A 34 -4.17 16.60 -5.07
C LEU A 34 -4.22 18.13 -5.05
N VAL A 35 -3.64 18.77 -4.04
CA VAL A 35 -3.51 20.23 -3.95
C VAL A 35 -2.25 20.73 -4.65
N SER A 36 -1.10 20.09 -4.42
CA SER A 36 0.18 20.56 -4.96
C SER A 36 0.28 20.42 -6.47
N TYR A 37 -0.26 19.35 -7.06
CA TYR A 37 -0.16 19.13 -8.51
C TYR A 37 -0.85 20.22 -9.35
N PRO A 38 -2.11 20.61 -9.09
CA PRO A 38 -2.74 21.73 -9.80
C PRO A 38 -1.98 23.05 -9.61
N VAL A 39 -1.53 23.35 -8.38
CA VAL A 39 -0.78 24.57 -8.08
C VAL A 39 0.54 24.61 -8.86
N LEU A 40 1.31 23.52 -8.84
CA LEU A 40 2.58 23.41 -9.57
C LEU A 40 2.37 23.44 -11.09
N SER A 41 1.29 22.85 -11.58
CA SER A 41 0.97 22.85 -13.02
C SER A 41 0.66 24.27 -13.52
N VAL A 42 0.01 25.10 -12.70
CA VAL A 42 -0.25 26.51 -13.02
C VAL A 42 1.02 27.35 -12.89
N LEU A 43 1.82 27.14 -11.83
CA LEU A 43 3.02 27.94 -11.56
C LEU A 43 4.17 27.69 -12.55
N LEU A 44 4.37 26.44 -12.97
CA LEU A 44 5.44 26.07 -13.90
C LEU A 44 5.07 26.36 -15.37
N GLY A 45 3.78 26.53 -15.66
CA GLY A 45 3.29 26.86 -16.99
C GLY A 45 3.18 25.66 -17.94
N PRO A 46 2.69 25.90 -19.17
CA PRO A 46 2.45 24.87 -20.16
C PRO A 46 3.77 24.20 -20.62
N GLY A 47 3.75 22.88 -20.80
CA GLY A 47 4.91 22.09 -21.22
C GLY A 47 5.75 21.51 -20.07
N GLN A 48 5.55 21.95 -18.83
CA GLN A 48 6.27 21.45 -17.64
C GLN A 48 5.44 20.43 -16.81
N GLY A 49 4.46 19.77 -17.43
CA GLY A 49 3.57 18.84 -16.74
C GLY A 49 4.28 17.66 -16.06
N GLY A 50 5.37 17.16 -16.67
CA GLY A 50 6.21 16.12 -16.08
C GLY A 50 6.91 16.59 -14.81
N GLN A 51 7.49 17.80 -14.82
CA GLN A 51 8.13 18.37 -13.62
C GLN A 51 7.11 18.64 -12.51
N ALA A 52 5.93 19.17 -12.85
CA ALA A 52 4.84 19.39 -11.89
C ALA A 52 4.40 18.06 -11.24
N PHE A 53 4.27 17.00 -12.05
CA PHE A 53 3.94 15.66 -11.59
C PHE A 53 5.01 15.10 -10.64
N VAL A 54 6.28 15.07 -11.05
CA VAL A 54 7.38 14.51 -10.23
C VAL A 54 7.49 15.25 -8.90
N THR A 55 7.42 16.58 -8.93
CA THR A 55 7.50 17.42 -7.73
C THR A 55 6.34 17.16 -6.77
N ALA A 56 5.11 17.10 -7.28
CA ALA A 56 3.93 16.78 -6.47
C ALA A 56 4.02 15.37 -5.87
N PHE A 57 4.38 14.38 -6.69
CA PHE A 57 4.55 13.00 -6.26
C PHE A 57 5.62 12.88 -5.16
N MET A 58 6.79 13.49 -5.35
CA MET A 58 7.86 13.49 -4.36
C MET A 58 7.42 14.12 -3.04
N PHE A 59 6.68 15.24 -3.10
CA PHE A 59 6.15 15.87 -1.91
C PHE A 59 5.16 14.95 -1.16
N GLY A 60 4.24 14.32 -1.89
CA GLY A 60 3.33 13.32 -1.33
C GLY A 60 4.07 12.14 -0.71
N PHE A 61 5.03 11.57 -1.43
CA PHE A 61 5.82 10.44 -0.97
C PHE A 61 6.68 10.78 0.26
N ALA A 62 7.24 11.99 0.31
CA ALA A 62 7.94 12.50 1.49
C ALA A 62 7.02 12.60 2.72
N LEU A 63 5.78 13.06 2.54
CA LEU A 63 4.79 13.07 3.62
C LEU A 63 4.37 11.66 4.04
N GLN A 64 4.16 10.76 3.09
CA GLN A 64 3.82 9.36 3.38
C GLN A 64 4.91 8.68 4.20
N THR A 65 6.17 8.86 3.80
CA THR A 65 7.32 8.32 4.53
C THR A 65 7.48 8.97 5.90
N ALA A 66 7.29 10.29 6.02
CA ALA A 66 7.34 10.99 7.30
C ALA A 66 6.28 10.47 8.29
N PHE A 67 5.03 10.29 7.86
CA PHE A 67 3.98 9.72 8.72
C PHE A 67 4.25 8.27 9.13
N GLY A 68 4.89 7.48 8.25
CA GLY A 68 5.25 6.09 8.54
C GLY A 68 6.57 5.90 9.30
N PHE A 69 7.37 6.95 9.44
CA PHE A 69 8.77 6.85 9.89
C PHE A 69 8.88 6.33 11.32
N GLU A 70 8.07 6.85 12.24
CA GLU A 70 8.11 6.41 13.64
C GLU A 70 7.79 4.92 13.78
N ALA A 71 6.76 4.44 13.09
CA ALA A 71 6.39 3.03 13.10
C ALA A 71 7.48 2.14 12.50
N LEU A 72 8.13 2.60 11.42
CA LEU A 72 9.28 1.93 10.81
C LEU A 72 10.44 1.81 11.81
N VAL A 73 10.84 2.92 12.44
CA VAL A 73 11.94 2.95 13.41
C VAL A 73 11.64 2.05 14.61
N ARG A 74 10.43 2.14 15.18
CA ARG A 74 10.00 1.27 16.29
C ARG A 74 10.12 -0.21 15.93
N ARG A 75 9.74 -0.60 14.71
CA ARG A 75 9.90 -1.99 14.21
C ARG A 75 11.37 -2.37 14.07
N LEU A 76 12.21 -1.50 13.52
CA LEU A 76 13.63 -1.77 13.34
C LEU A 76 14.38 -1.91 14.67
N LEU A 77 14.02 -1.14 15.69
CA LEU A 77 14.58 -1.23 17.03
C LEU A 77 14.34 -2.59 17.72
N THR A 78 13.34 -3.36 17.28
CA THR A 78 13.12 -4.73 17.80
C THR A 78 14.16 -5.74 17.30
N ARG A 79 14.90 -5.41 16.23
CA ARG A 79 15.84 -6.32 15.56
C ARG A 79 17.26 -5.78 15.48
N PHE A 80 17.44 -4.47 15.57
CA PHE A 80 18.72 -3.78 15.39
C PHE A 80 19.03 -2.86 16.57
N SER A 81 20.32 -2.55 16.76
CA SER A 81 20.73 -1.49 17.69
C SER A 81 20.20 -0.13 17.25
N ALA A 82 20.14 0.86 18.16
CA ALA A 82 19.58 2.17 17.86
C ALA A 82 20.21 2.85 16.64
N VAL A 83 21.55 2.83 16.56
CA VAL A 83 22.29 3.41 15.42
C VAL A 83 21.98 2.66 14.12
N ALA A 84 22.01 1.32 14.16
CA ALA A 84 21.72 0.51 12.99
C ALA A 84 20.26 0.68 12.51
N ALA A 85 19.30 0.76 13.43
CA ALA A 85 17.89 1.01 13.11
C ALA A 85 17.69 2.36 12.42
N VAL A 86 18.34 3.42 12.91
CA VAL A 86 18.29 4.75 12.29
C VAL A 86 18.96 4.74 10.91
N CYS A 87 20.16 4.15 10.77
CA CYS A 87 20.84 4.06 9.49
C CYS A 87 20.01 3.28 8.45
N VAL A 88 19.40 2.17 8.84
CA VAL A 88 18.52 1.37 7.97
C VAL A 88 17.27 2.14 7.62
N ALA A 89 16.61 2.79 8.58
CA ALA A 89 15.41 3.60 8.33
C ALA A 89 15.70 4.74 7.34
N LEU A 90 16.80 5.48 7.56
CA LEU A 90 17.22 6.54 6.65
C LEU A 90 17.55 6.00 5.27
N THR A 91 18.23 4.86 5.17
CA THR A 91 18.51 4.24 3.87
C THR A 91 17.22 3.87 3.14
N LEU A 92 16.25 3.27 3.83
CA LEU A 92 14.96 2.87 3.24
C LEU A 92 14.12 4.06 2.75
N VAL A 93 14.24 5.22 3.39
CA VAL A 93 13.50 6.43 3.00
C VAL A 93 14.26 7.25 1.95
N CYS A 94 15.55 7.49 2.17
CA CYS A 94 16.36 8.34 1.30
C CYS A 94 16.68 7.66 -0.03
N LEU A 95 16.93 6.34 -0.05
CA LEU A 95 17.33 5.66 -1.28
C LEU A 95 16.27 5.78 -2.39
N PRO A 96 14.97 5.49 -2.16
CA PRO A 96 13.94 5.71 -3.17
C PRO A 96 13.85 7.17 -3.63
N LEU A 97 13.93 8.13 -2.68
CA LEU A 97 13.90 9.56 -3.00
C LEU A 97 15.09 9.97 -3.88
N THR A 98 16.30 9.50 -3.57
CA THR A 98 17.50 9.78 -4.37
C THR A 98 17.38 9.17 -5.77
N VAL A 99 16.88 7.94 -5.88
CA VAL A 99 16.63 7.30 -7.19
C VAL A 99 15.64 8.12 -8.02
N LEU A 100 14.56 8.62 -7.40
CA LEU A 100 13.57 9.46 -8.09
C LEU A 100 14.12 10.82 -8.50
N VAL A 101 14.96 11.45 -7.68
CA VAL A 101 15.59 12.74 -8.01
C VAL A 101 16.54 12.60 -9.19
N LEU A 102 17.25 11.47 -9.28
CA LEU A 102 18.18 11.19 -10.37
C LEU A 102 17.48 10.66 -11.62
N ALA A 103 16.25 10.18 -11.51
CA ALA A 103 15.46 9.71 -12.63
C ALA A 103 14.95 10.89 -13.47
N THR A 104 15.27 10.87 -14.76
CA THR A 104 14.82 11.90 -15.71
C THR A 104 13.41 11.64 -16.25
N ASP A 105 12.92 10.40 -16.16
CA ASP A 105 11.63 9.97 -16.66
C ASP A 105 10.58 9.87 -15.53
N PRO A 106 9.45 10.60 -15.61
CA PRO A 106 8.33 10.51 -14.66
C PRO A 106 7.80 9.09 -14.44
N LEU A 107 8.00 8.19 -15.41
CA LEU A 107 7.61 6.77 -15.31
C LEU A 107 8.22 6.08 -14.09
N TRP A 108 9.39 6.52 -13.62
CA TRP A 108 10.03 5.95 -12.43
C TRP A 108 9.24 6.20 -11.15
N CYS A 109 8.53 7.33 -11.03
CA CYS A 109 7.62 7.58 -9.91
C CYS A 109 6.52 6.53 -9.88
N GLN A 110 5.98 6.16 -11.04
CA GLN A 110 4.91 5.18 -11.15
C GLN A 110 5.41 3.76 -10.87
N ARG A 111 6.57 3.40 -11.42
CA ARG A 111 7.20 2.08 -11.23
C ARG A 111 7.75 1.86 -9.84
N LEU A 112 8.08 2.92 -9.09
CA LEU A 112 8.41 2.79 -7.68
C LEU A 112 7.27 2.14 -6.90
N GLN A 113 6.01 2.49 -7.20
CA GLN A 113 4.85 1.88 -6.57
C GLN A 113 4.74 0.39 -6.88
N SER A 114 5.03 -0.03 -8.12
CA SER A 114 5.14 -1.44 -8.51
C SER A 114 6.24 -2.17 -7.74
N ALA A 115 7.41 -1.55 -7.59
CA ALA A 115 8.50 -2.11 -6.82
C ALA A 115 8.10 -2.36 -5.35
N VAL A 116 7.36 -1.43 -4.73
CA VAL A 116 6.81 -1.61 -3.38
C VAL A 116 5.89 -2.83 -3.31
N PHE A 117 5.01 -3.03 -4.29
CA PHE A 117 4.13 -4.20 -4.33
C PHE A 117 4.90 -5.51 -4.56
N ILE A 118 5.92 -5.51 -5.42
CA ILE A 118 6.79 -6.67 -5.66
C ILE A 118 7.52 -7.06 -4.38
N VAL A 119 8.16 -6.10 -3.71
CA VAL A 119 8.91 -6.35 -2.46
C VAL A 119 7.97 -6.85 -1.37
N SER A 120 6.84 -6.17 -1.15
CA SER A 120 5.88 -6.53 -0.10
C SER A 120 5.25 -7.90 -0.37
N GLY A 121 4.75 -8.14 -1.59
CA GLY A 121 4.18 -9.42 -1.99
C GLY A 121 5.21 -10.55 -1.98
N GLY A 122 6.46 -10.26 -2.37
CA GLY A 122 7.57 -11.21 -2.37
C GLY A 122 7.91 -11.71 -0.96
N VAL A 123 7.89 -10.85 0.06
CA VAL A 123 8.10 -11.27 1.45
C VAL A 123 7.03 -12.25 1.90
N PHE A 124 5.75 -11.97 1.62
CA PHE A 124 4.65 -12.90 1.92
C PHE A 124 4.73 -14.19 1.11
N LEU A 125 5.14 -14.12 -0.16
CA LEU A 125 5.31 -15.28 -1.03
C LEU A 125 6.41 -16.21 -0.50
N VAL A 126 7.53 -15.66 -0.03
CA VAL A 126 8.61 -16.45 0.59
C VAL A 126 8.12 -17.15 1.85
N ASP A 127 7.33 -16.47 2.68
CA ASP A 127 6.73 -17.08 3.87
C ASP A 127 5.74 -18.19 3.50
N MET A 128 4.89 -17.96 2.50
CA MET A 128 3.95 -18.98 1.98
C MET A 128 4.67 -20.23 1.47
N VAL A 129 5.71 -20.07 0.63
CA VAL A 129 6.48 -21.19 0.05
C VAL A 129 7.20 -21.99 1.13
N LYS A 130 7.68 -21.32 2.19
CA LYS A 130 8.36 -21.97 3.31
C LYS A 130 7.40 -22.50 4.40
N GLY A 131 6.09 -22.36 4.22
CA GLY A 131 5.11 -22.73 5.24
C GLY A 131 5.21 -21.92 6.54
N ARG A 132 5.74 -20.69 6.46
CA ARG A 132 5.91 -19.77 7.60
C ARG A 132 4.84 -18.70 7.59
N VAL A 133 4.56 -18.14 8.77
CA VAL A 133 3.58 -17.04 8.95
C VAL A 133 4.18 -15.83 9.66
N ALA A 134 5.50 -15.73 9.72
CA ALA A 134 6.21 -14.73 10.52
C ALA A 134 5.86 -13.29 10.10
N THR A 135 5.72 -13.04 8.79
CA THR A 135 5.35 -11.71 8.28
C THR A 135 3.93 -11.35 8.67
N ALA A 136 2.97 -12.26 8.50
CA ALA A 136 1.58 -12.04 8.91
C ALA A 136 1.47 -11.86 10.44
N ALA A 137 2.16 -12.67 11.23
CA ALA A 137 2.21 -12.55 12.69
C ALA A 137 2.75 -11.19 13.16
N SER A 138 3.64 -10.55 12.39
CA SER A 138 4.14 -9.21 12.72
C SER A 138 3.12 -8.08 12.48
N LEU A 139 2.13 -8.32 11.60
CA LEU A 139 1.05 -7.37 11.30
C LEU A 139 -0.18 -7.60 12.19
N TRP A 140 -0.45 -8.87 12.52
CA TRP A 140 -1.55 -9.30 13.37
C TRP A 140 -1.02 -10.15 14.53
N PRO A 141 -0.49 -9.51 15.59
CA PRO A 141 0.16 -10.22 16.70
C PRO A 141 -0.83 -10.87 17.68
N ASP A 142 -2.11 -10.53 17.60
CA ASP A 142 -3.14 -10.97 18.54
C ASP A 142 -3.31 -12.49 18.55
N ALA A 143 -3.49 -13.07 19.74
CA ALA A 143 -3.60 -14.52 19.92
C ALA A 143 -4.79 -15.13 19.14
N GLU A 144 -5.89 -14.38 19.03
CA GLU A 144 -7.09 -14.79 18.29
C GLU A 144 -6.84 -14.92 16.78
N MET A 145 -5.82 -14.24 16.24
CA MET A 145 -5.50 -14.25 14.82
C MET A 145 -4.62 -15.43 14.40
N GLN A 146 -4.03 -16.16 15.36
CA GLN A 146 -3.02 -17.20 15.12
C GLN A 146 -3.51 -18.31 14.19
N SER A 147 -4.75 -18.76 14.36
CA SER A 147 -5.40 -19.77 13.52
C SER A 147 -5.58 -19.31 12.06
N HIS A 148 -5.72 -18.00 11.84
CA HIS A 148 -6.02 -17.41 10.53
C HIS A 148 -4.75 -16.98 9.77
N LEU A 149 -3.58 -16.93 10.43
CA LEU A 149 -2.33 -16.44 9.82
C LEU A 149 -1.93 -17.15 8.52
N PRO A 150 -2.09 -18.48 8.35
CA PRO A 150 -1.77 -19.13 7.08
C PRO A 150 -2.61 -18.61 5.92
N ASN A 151 -3.90 -18.38 6.15
CA ASN A 151 -4.81 -17.83 5.15
C ASN A 151 -4.53 -16.36 4.89
N LEU A 152 -4.22 -15.58 5.92
CA LEU A 152 -3.80 -14.18 5.78
C LEU A 152 -2.53 -14.04 4.95
N THR A 153 -1.51 -14.89 5.16
CA THR A 153 -0.30 -14.89 4.34
C THR A 153 -0.64 -15.08 2.85
N ARG A 154 -1.50 -16.05 2.51
CA ARG A 154 -1.93 -16.30 1.11
C ARG A 154 -2.68 -15.10 0.52
N VAL A 155 -3.60 -14.55 1.28
CA VAL A 155 -4.42 -13.40 0.87
C VAL A 155 -3.56 -12.16 0.68
N MET A 156 -2.51 -11.96 1.49
CA MET A 156 -1.57 -10.86 1.32
C MET A 156 -0.73 -10.97 0.04
N VAL A 157 -0.36 -12.18 -0.38
CA VAL A 157 0.27 -12.40 -1.70
C VAL A 157 -0.68 -11.95 -2.82
N LEU A 158 -1.93 -12.38 -2.77
CA LEU A 158 -2.94 -12.01 -3.77
C LEU A 158 -3.25 -10.51 -3.75
N PHE A 159 -3.35 -9.90 -2.58
CA PHE A 159 -3.55 -8.47 -2.40
C PHE A 159 -2.46 -7.68 -3.12
N HIS A 160 -1.18 -7.95 -2.81
CA HIS A 160 -0.08 -7.23 -3.44
C HIS A 160 0.04 -7.53 -4.95
N ALA A 161 -0.19 -8.75 -5.39
CA ALA A 161 -0.20 -9.10 -6.81
C ALA A 161 -1.31 -8.37 -7.58
N THR A 162 -2.50 -8.25 -6.99
CA THR A 162 -3.63 -7.53 -7.58
C THR A 162 -3.31 -6.05 -7.75
N PHE A 163 -2.78 -5.41 -6.70
CA PHE A 163 -2.40 -4.01 -6.77
C PHE A 163 -1.20 -3.75 -7.71
N LEU A 164 -0.28 -4.70 -7.85
CA LEU A 164 0.80 -4.64 -8.84
C LEU A 164 0.23 -4.62 -10.27
N VAL A 165 -0.63 -5.58 -10.60
CA VAL A 165 -1.25 -5.65 -11.93
C VAL A 165 -2.10 -4.42 -12.21
N LEU A 166 -2.87 -3.95 -11.21
CA LEU A 166 -3.65 -2.72 -11.33
C LEU A 166 -2.76 -1.51 -11.62
N ASN A 167 -1.63 -1.37 -10.90
CA ASN A 167 -0.72 -0.25 -11.11
C ASN A 167 -0.09 -0.28 -12.51
N GLU A 168 0.42 -1.43 -12.96
CA GLU A 168 0.99 -1.56 -14.30
C GLU A 168 -0.05 -1.35 -15.41
N THR A 169 -1.29 -1.78 -15.18
CA THR A 169 -2.39 -1.53 -16.12
C THR A 169 -2.69 -0.03 -16.22
N LEU A 170 -2.74 0.68 -15.08
CA LEU A 170 -2.96 2.13 -15.07
C LEU A 170 -1.80 2.90 -15.70
N ILE A 171 -0.55 2.47 -15.48
CA ILE A 171 0.63 3.05 -16.15
C ILE A 171 0.48 2.98 -17.67
N GLN A 172 -0.05 1.88 -18.21
CA GLN A 172 -0.22 1.69 -19.65
C GLN A 172 -1.49 2.35 -20.22
N ALA A 173 -2.53 2.48 -19.41
CA ALA A 173 -3.87 2.87 -19.88
C ALA A 173 -4.24 4.34 -19.59
N THR A 174 -3.49 5.04 -18.73
CA THR A 174 -3.87 6.38 -18.24
C THR A 174 -2.72 7.37 -18.31
N ASP A 175 -3.08 8.65 -18.37
CA ASP A 175 -2.10 9.74 -18.32
C ASP A 175 -1.51 9.91 -16.90
N LEU A 176 -0.36 10.58 -16.81
CA LEU A 176 0.32 10.87 -15.54
C LEU A 176 -0.59 11.52 -14.49
N SER A 177 -1.44 12.45 -14.90
CA SER A 177 -2.36 13.16 -14.01
C SER A 177 -3.43 12.23 -13.42
N GLN A 178 -3.99 11.34 -14.24
CA GLN A 178 -5.00 10.36 -13.82
C GLN A 178 -4.38 9.31 -12.90
N TRP A 179 -3.17 8.83 -13.23
CA TRP A 179 -2.43 7.94 -12.35
C TRP A 179 -2.12 8.59 -11.00
N LEU A 180 -1.78 9.89 -10.99
CA LEU A 180 -1.50 10.62 -9.75
C LEU A 180 -2.73 10.72 -8.83
N VAL A 181 -3.92 10.90 -9.41
CA VAL A 181 -5.19 10.84 -8.66
C VAL A 181 -5.41 9.45 -8.08
N PHE A 182 -5.17 8.40 -8.87
CA PHE A 182 -5.22 7.02 -8.36
C PHE A 182 -4.26 6.82 -7.19
N TRP A 183 -3.00 7.25 -7.32
CA TRP A 183 -2.00 7.16 -6.25
C TRP A 183 -2.45 7.89 -4.98
N ALA A 184 -3.08 9.06 -5.11
CA ALA A 184 -3.56 9.82 -3.97
C ALA A 184 -4.68 9.11 -3.18
N VAL A 185 -5.55 8.35 -3.85
CA VAL A 185 -6.65 7.61 -3.20
C VAL A 185 -6.25 6.18 -2.82
N LEU A 186 -5.15 5.67 -3.37
CA LEU A 186 -4.68 4.30 -3.20
C LEU A 186 -4.58 3.86 -1.73
N PRO A 187 -4.04 4.65 -0.77
CA PRO A 187 -3.98 4.23 0.63
C PRO A 187 -5.37 3.97 1.23
N ILE A 188 -6.36 4.79 0.87
CA ILE A 188 -7.75 4.66 1.34
C ILE A 188 -8.36 3.37 0.80
N VAL A 189 -8.28 3.18 -0.52
CA VAL A 189 -8.80 1.99 -1.21
C VAL A 189 -8.11 0.73 -0.68
N SER A 190 -6.79 0.75 -0.56
CA SER A 190 -5.99 -0.37 -0.05
C SER A 190 -6.39 -0.75 1.38
N ASN A 191 -6.58 0.24 2.27
CA ASN A 191 -7.00 -0.02 3.64
C ASN A 191 -8.44 -0.60 3.70
N MET A 192 -9.36 -0.09 2.87
CA MET A 192 -10.72 -0.65 2.79
C MET A 192 -10.71 -2.10 2.30
N VAL A 193 -10.00 -2.39 1.21
CA VAL A 193 -9.87 -3.73 0.64
C VAL A 193 -9.20 -4.67 1.64
N LEU A 194 -8.11 -4.26 2.29
CA LEU A 194 -7.41 -5.07 3.28
C LEU A 194 -8.32 -5.44 4.45
N ARG A 195 -9.11 -4.49 4.97
CA ARG A 195 -10.07 -4.75 6.05
C ARG A 195 -11.14 -5.75 5.66
N ALA A 196 -11.72 -5.58 4.47
CA ALA A 196 -12.70 -6.52 3.95
C ALA A 196 -12.09 -7.93 3.79
N LEU A 197 -10.86 -8.03 3.27
CA LEU A 197 -10.15 -9.29 3.15
C LEU A 197 -9.89 -9.95 4.52
N VAL A 198 -9.39 -9.21 5.51
CA VAL A 198 -9.15 -9.73 6.86
C VAL A 198 -10.44 -10.24 7.48
N ARG A 199 -11.53 -9.46 7.41
CA ARG A 199 -12.85 -9.87 7.94
C ARG A 199 -13.39 -11.11 7.22
N THR A 200 -13.15 -11.23 5.91
CA THR A 200 -13.50 -12.43 5.15
C THR A 200 -12.71 -13.65 5.62
N VAL A 201 -11.40 -13.49 5.85
CA VAL A 201 -10.54 -14.60 6.31
C VAL A 201 -10.88 -15.07 7.73
N ILE A 202 -11.26 -14.15 8.61
CA ILE A 202 -11.71 -14.50 9.98
C ILE A 202 -13.00 -15.34 9.91
N ASN A 203 -13.88 -15.05 8.95
CA ASN A 203 -15.16 -15.76 8.77
C ASN A 203 -15.03 -17.08 7.98
N ILE A 204 -13.81 -17.53 7.65
CA ILE A 204 -13.56 -18.74 6.85
C ILE A 204 -12.62 -19.68 7.62
N ASP A 205 -13.01 -20.95 7.76
CA ASP A 205 -12.22 -22.03 8.37
C ASP A 205 -11.00 -22.41 7.49
N ASN A 206 -10.06 -23.15 8.07
CA ASN A 206 -8.82 -23.62 7.46
C ASN A 206 -9.00 -24.42 6.16
N ARG A 207 -10.20 -24.94 5.89
CA ARG A 207 -10.58 -25.64 4.65
C ARG A 207 -11.19 -24.74 3.57
N GLY A 208 -11.36 -23.45 3.83
CA GLY A 208 -12.03 -22.52 2.90
C GLY A 208 -13.56 -22.52 3.03
N GLU A 209 -14.10 -23.18 4.06
CA GLU A 209 -15.54 -23.20 4.36
C GLU A 209 -15.89 -22.08 5.34
N PRO A 210 -17.07 -21.46 5.25
CA PRO A 210 -17.49 -20.45 6.22
C PRO A 210 -17.62 -21.05 7.63
N VAL A 211 -17.14 -20.32 8.65
CA VAL A 211 -17.30 -20.65 10.09
C VAL A 211 -18.74 -20.37 10.56
#